data_AF-A0A812WQK8-F1
#
_entry.id   AF-A0A812WQK8-F1
#
_cell.length_a   1.000
_cell.length_b   1.000
_cell.length_c   1.000
_cell.angle_alpha   90.00
_cell.angle_beta   90.00
_cell.angle_gamma   90.00
#
_symmetry.space_group_name_H-M   'P 1'
#
loop_
_entity.id
_entity.type
_entity.pdbx_description
1 polymer ?
#
loop_
_entity_poly.entity_id
_entity_poly.type
_entity_poly.pdbx_seq_one_letter_code
_entity_poly.pdbx_strand_id
1 'polypeptide(L)'
;MVVLCLWRNFLPVPRCGQCSAPEFEPNIETELSFSSSDKAVGSSKSILQRNIMVAKTVISDIYRDLESRCVTEQRQYEDSGSSPSQQKFNVWATYTNKARLQHFAAESLAFVQRNAECRSRLLNSKQLRFLIMLQHLLSEDCSDANRPEALRKHQDTFEGILTDSVSSQLVEDAHRCEFSIDGNSFSLQDLPHIDAGLEERKNRIVQFQTELIQALETFLLGFCSRRGLSAGGTKRLMQAVTTQMSQAGVANIDRGSQASRYFVGSQGLDQRTAYNLSTMMSPSGEALKLSILCMRTGFTQYLDKDELLKLAGVQYPRRCKPESYLYQYATLCFFVGAQVDNCESINCTVLDALDEANISPALAEDEEEVILDEARQQVT
;
A
#
# COMPACT_ATOMS: atom_id res chain seq x y z
N MET A 1 25.90 8.40 -4.88
CA MET A 1 24.74 9.12 -4.33
C MET A 1 23.78 8.09 -3.78
N VAL A 2 23.74 7.96 -2.45
CA VAL A 2 23.13 6.82 -1.75
C VAL A 2 21.64 7.09 -1.56
N VAL A 3 20.78 6.39 -2.30
CA VAL A 3 19.33 6.33 -2.01
C VAL A 3 19.13 5.25 -0.94
N LEU A 4 19.57 5.57 0.28
CA LEU A 4 19.20 4.83 1.48
C LEU A 4 17.70 4.99 1.69
N CYS A 5 17.06 3.89 2.11
CA CYS A 5 15.67 3.85 2.56
C CYS A 5 15.31 5.04 3.47
N LEU A 6 14.73 6.09 2.90
CA LEU A 6 14.17 7.22 3.62
C LEU A 6 12.72 6.88 3.99
N TRP A 7 12.57 5.98 4.95
CA TRP A 7 11.36 5.87 5.78
C TRP A 7 11.69 6.06 7.27
N ARG A 8 12.91 6.53 7.59
CA ARG A 8 13.37 6.67 8.98
C ARG A 8 13.62 8.10 9.47
N ASN A 9 13.34 9.12 8.67
CA ASN A 9 13.50 10.51 9.11
C ASN A 9 12.38 11.40 8.55
N PHE A 10 11.26 11.50 9.27
CA PHE A 10 10.40 12.68 9.18
C PHE A 10 10.72 13.59 10.37
N LEU A 11 11.42 14.69 10.07
CA LEU A 11 11.59 15.85 10.95
C LEU A 11 10.23 16.56 11.14
N PRO A 12 10.06 17.37 12.22
CA PRO A 12 8.76 17.86 12.66
C PRO A 12 8.12 18.81 11.64
N VAL A 13 6.82 18.64 11.43
CA VAL A 13 5.97 19.56 10.65
C VAL A 13 6.02 20.96 11.29
N PRO A 14 6.39 22.04 10.57
CA PRO A 14 6.24 23.39 11.09
C PRO A 14 4.75 23.78 11.10
N ARG A 15 4.37 24.45 12.19
CA ARG A 15 3.02 24.99 12.44
C ARG A 15 2.60 25.93 11.30
N CYS A 16 1.45 25.67 10.68
CA CYS A 16 0.72 26.70 9.95
C CYS A 16 -0.35 27.25 10.89
N GLY A 17 -0.22 28.53 11.26
CA GLY A 17 -1.25 29.25 11.99
C GLY A 17 -2.33 29.72 11.03
N GLN A 18 -3.59 29.60 11.47
CA GLN A 18 -4.76 30.29 10.94
C GLN A 18 -5.06 30.09 9.44
N CYS A 19 -5.70 28.97 9.13
CA CYS A 19 -6.65 28.89 8.02
C CYS A 19 -7.95 28.28 8.55
N SER A 20 -9.00 29.09 8.67
CA SER A 20 -10.35 28.63 8.95
C SER A 20 -10.87 27.80 7.78
N ALA A 21 -11.11 26.51 8.03
CA ALA A 21 -11.74 25.60 7.07
C ALA A 21 -13.25 25.88 6.98
N PRO A 22 -13.87 25.84 5.79
CA PRO A 22 -15.31 25.78 5.69
C PRO A 22 -15.82 24.43 6.20
N GLU A 23 -16.86 24.48 7.03
CA GLU A 23 -17.57 23.29 7.53
C GLU A 23 -18.10 22.47 6.36
N PHE A 24 -17.55 21.27 6.18
CA PHE A 24 -18.07 20.26 5.28
C PHE A 24 -18.48 19.06 6.13
N GLU A 25 -19.79 18.89 6.32
CA GLU A 25 -20.34 17.69 6.97
C GLU A 25 -20.14 16.49 6.03
N PRO A 26 -19.40 15.43 6.41
CA PRO A 26 -19.32 14.23 5.60
C PRO A 26 -20.49 13.32 5.98
N ASN A 27 -21.53 13.32 5.14
CA ASN A 27 -22.58 12.31 5.19
C ASN A 27 -21.99 10.97 4.69
N ILE A 28 -21.61 10.10 5.64
CA ILE A 28 -21.11 8.75 5.38
C ILE A 28 -22.30 7.87 5.03
N GLU A 29 -22.58 7.75 3.74
CA GLU A 29 -23.27 6.61 3.13
C GLU A 29 -23.17 6.77 1.61
N THR A 30 -22.15 6.17 1.01
CA THR A 30 -22.13 6.02 -0.45
C THR A 30 -21.60 4.63 -0.77
N GLU A 31 -22.51 3.66 -0.76
CA GLU A 31 -22.36 2.46 -1.58
C GLU A 31 -22.24 2.94 -3.03
N LEU A 32 -21.01 2.95 -3.56
CA LEU A 32 -20.76 3.22 -4.97
C LEU A 32 -21.21 2.00 -5.79
N SER A 33 -22.53 1.90 -6.02
CA SER A 33 -23.08 1.04 -7.05
C SER A 33 -22.84 1.71 -8.41
N PHE A 34 -21.79 1.28 -9.13
CA PHE A 34 -21.51 1.78 -10.46
C PHE A 34 -22.52 1.24 -11.48
N SER A 35 -23.33 2.12 -12.07
CA SER A 35 -24.22 1.79 -13.18
C SER A 35 -23.41 1.51 -14.44
N SER A 36 -23.56 0.31 -15.00
CA SER A 36 -22.96 -0.11 -16.26
C SER A 36 -23.57 0.64 -17.45
N SER A 37 -22.81 1.55 -18.05
CA SER A 37 -23.13 2.05 -19.39
C SER A 37 -22.68 1.00 -20.42
N ASP A 38 -23.66 0.31 -21.02
CA ASP A 38 -23.49 -0.71 -22.05
C ASP A 38 -22.79 -0.18 -23.31
N LYS A 39 -21.52 -0.54 -23.49
CA LYS A 39 -20.88 -0.62 -24.81
C LYS A 39 -20.04 -1.90 -24.91
N ALA A 40 -20.60 -2.89 -25.62
CA ALA A 40 -19.96 -4.10 -26.13
C ALA A 40 -19.02 -4.84 -25.15
N VAL A 41 -19.61 -5.42 -24.10
CA VAL A 41 -18.90 -6.34 -23.19
C VAL A 41 -18.60 -7.63 -23.96
N GLY A 42 -17.35 -7.78 -24.42
CA GLY A 42 -16.85 -9.08 -24.87
C GLY A 42 -17.05 -10.12 -23.76
N SER A 43 -17.34 -11.38 -24.10
CA SER A 43 -17.61 -12.40 -23.07
C SER A 43 -16.45 -12.44 -22.05
N SER A 44 -16.72 -12.77 -20.79
CA SER A 44 -15.69 -12.83 -19.73
C SER A 44 -14.45 -13.65 -20.15
N LYS A 45 -14.62 -14.67 -21.00
CA LYS A 45 -13.50 -15.43 -21.59
C LYS A 45 -12.60 -14.57 -22.49
N SER A 46 -13.18 -13.69 -23.30
CA SER A 46 -12.45 -12.75 -24.16
C SER A 46 -11.70 -11.68 -23.37
N ILE A 47 -12.32 -11.13 -22.31
CA ILE A 47 -11.67 -10.15 -21.42
C ILE A 47 -10.46 -10.79 -20.73
N LEU A 48 -10.64 -11.95 -20.13
CA LEU A 48 -9.57 -12.67 -19.44
C LEU A 48 -8.40 -12.99 -20.39
N GLN A 49 -8.68 -13.44 -21.61
CA GLN A 49 -7.64 -13.73 -22.61
C GLN A 49 -6.81 -12.50 -22.96
N ARG A 50 -7.44 -11.33 -23.12
CA ARG A 50 -6.73 -10.06 -23.37
C ARG A 50 -5.87 -9.67 -22.17
N ASN A 51 -6.42 -9.74 -20.96
CA ASN A 51 -5.67 -9.46 -19.74
C ASN A 51 -4.48 -10.40 -19.57
N ILE A 52 -4.64 -11.71 -19.83
CA ILE A 52 -3.55 -12.70 -19.80
C ILE A 52 -2.43 -12.34 -20.79
N MET A 53 -2.79 -11.91 -22.00
CA MET A 53 -1.80 -11.55 -23.02
C MET A 53 -0.95 -10.35 -22.56
N VAL A 54 -1.57 -9.30 -22.05
CA VAL A 54 -0.87 -8.12 -21.51
C VAL A 54 -0.07 -8.48 -20.26
N ALA A 55 -0.65 -9.29 -19.36
CA ALA A 55 -0.03 -9.71 -18.11
C ALA A 55 1.28 -10.47 -18.33
N LYS A 56 1.41 -11.29 -19.38
CA LYS A 56 2.68 -11.99 -19.68
C LYS A 56 3.85 -11.03 -19.87
N THR A 57 3.64 -9.94 -20.61
CA THR A 57 4.66 -8.90 -20.81
C THR A 57 4.94 -8.18 -19.49
N VAL A 58 3.88 -7.77 -18.78
CA VAL A 58 3.99 -7.07 -17.49
C VAL A 58 4.75 -7.91 -16.44
N ILE A 59 4.43 -9.21 -16.34
CA ILE A 59 5.10 -10.16 -15.45
C ILE A 59 6.59 -10.24 -15.79
N SER A 60 6.93 -10.39 -17.07
CA SER A 60 8.33 -10.42 -17.49
C SER A 60 9.07 -9.14 -17.14
N ASP A 61 8.41 -7.98 -17.28
CA ASP A 61 9.00 -6.68 -16.94
C ASP A 61 9.20 -6.54 -15.42
N ILE A 62 8.20 -6.92 -14.61
CA ILE A 62 8.28 -6.89 -13.14
C ILE A 62 9.50 -7.66 -12.64
N TYR A 63 9.64 -8.93 -13.04
CA TYR A 63 10.71 -9.77 -12.51
C TYR A 63 12.09 -9.40 -13.06
N ARG A 64 12.16 -8.88 -14.29
CA ARG A 64 13.40 -8.29 -14.83
C ARG A 64 13.82 -7.04 -14.04
N ASP A 65 12.87 -6.18 -13.68
CA ASP A 65 13.14 -4.98 -12.89
C ASP A 65 13.62 -5.33 -11.48
N LEU A 66 12.97 -6.30 -10.83
CA LEU A 66 13.35 -6.78 -9.48
C LEU A 66 14.76 -7.37 -9.46
N GLU A 67 15.08 -8.21 -10.46
CA GLU A 67 16.43 -8.75 -10.63
C GLU A 67 17.46 -7.64 -10.86
N SER A 68 17.18 -6.74 -11.82
CA SER A 68 18.09 -5.64 -12.17
C SER A 68 18.39 -4.74 -10.97
N ARG A 69 17.39 -4.43 -10.15
CA ARG A 69 17.56 -3.66 -8.92
C ARG A 69 18.50 -4.38 -7.94
N CYS A 70 18.29 -5.68 -7.71
CA CYS A 70 19.13 -6.45 -6.79
C CYS A 70 20.58 -6.57 -7.28
N VAL A 71 20.79 -6.80 -8.57
CA VAL A 71 22.15 -6.87 -9.16
C VAL A 71 22.84 -5.50 -9.08
N THR A 72 22.13 -4.42 -9.38
CA THR A 72 22.68 -3.06 -9.30
C THR A 72 23.07 -2.71 -7.87
N GLU A 73 22.22 -3.05 -6.91
CA GLU A 73 22.46 -2.79 -5.50
C GLU A 73 23.63 -3.63 -4.95
N GLN A 74 23.74 -4.91 -5.34
CA GLN A 74 24.91 -5.74 -5.01
C GLN A 74 26.22 -5.08 -5.42
N ARG A 75 26.30 -4.61 -6.67
CA ARG A 75 27.48 -3.90 -7.19
C ARG A 75 27.78 -2.64 -6.37
N GLN A 76 26.76 -1.88 -5.98
CA GLN A 76 26.98 -0.69 -5.13
C GLN A 76 27.58 -1.04 -3.76
N TYR A 77 27.19 -2.17 -3.17
CA TYR A 77 27.79 -2.65 -1.93
C TYR A 77 29.24 -3.10 -2.14
N GLU A 78 29.50 -3.83 -3.23
CA GLU A 78 30.86 -4.24 -3.61
C GLU A 78 31.77 -3.04 -3.86
N ASP A 79 31.32 -2.07 -4.67
CA ASP A 79 32.06 -0.85 -5.01
C ASP A 79 32.33 0.04 -3.79
N SER A 80 31.42 0.04 -2.80
CA SER A 80 31.57 0.80 -1.56
C SER A 80 32.31 0.04 -0.46
N GLY A 81 32.68 -1.22 -0.66
CA GLY A 81 33.29 -2.09 0.35
C GLY A 81 32.41 -2.37 1.57
N SER A 82 31.10 -2.11 1.45
CA SER A 82 30.14 -2.30 2.55
C SER A 82 29.64 -3.74 2.60
N SER A 83 29.50 -4.30 3.79
CA SER A 83 28.89 -5.63 3.97
C SER A 83 27.38 -5.52 4.10
N PRO A 84 26.59 -6.28 3.32
CA PRO A 84 25.13 -6.32 3.48
C PRO A 84 24.74 -7.04 4.77
N SER A 85 23.55 -6.75 5.29
CA SER A 85 22.93 -7.57 6.34
C SER A 85 22.47 -8.93 5.77
N GLN A 86 22.25 -9.91 6.65
CA GLN A 86 21.76 -11.23 6.24
C GLN A 86 20.41 -11.15 5.50
N GLN A 87 19.51 -10.28 5.95
CA GLN A 87 18.20 -10.06 5.35
C GLN A 87 18.33 -9.51 3.93
N LYS A 88 19.23 -8.54 3.75
CA LYS A 88 19.56 -7.97 2.44
C LYS A 88 20.05 -9.07 1.49
N PHE A 89 20.95 -9.92 1.97
CA PHE A 89 21.43 -11.08 1.22
C PHE A 89 20.30 -12.06 0.86
N ASN A 90 19.37 -12.32 1.77
CA ASN A 90 18.22 -13.21 1.51
C ASN A 90 17.26 -12.64 0.44
N VAL A 91 17.06 -11.32 0.42
CA VAL A 91 16.31 -10.62 -0.64
C VAL A 91 17.03 -10.76 -1.98
N TRP A 92 18.32 -10.47 -2.01
CA TRP A 92 19.15 -10.62 -3.19
C TRP A 92 19.12 -12.03 -3.76
N ALA A 93 19.39 -13.05 -2.94
CA ALA A 93 19.35 -14.45 -3.33
C ALA A 93 17.98 -14.90 -3.87
N THR A 94 16.90 -14.21 -3.49
CA THR A 94 15.56 -14.47 -4.03
C THR A 94 15.43 -13.98 -5.47
N TYR A 95 15.86 -12.74 -5.73
CA TYR A 95 15.61 -12.09 -7.01
C TYR A 95 16.75 -12.24 -8.03
N THR A 96 17.89 -12.82 -7.66
CA THR A 96 18.94 -13.20 -8.62
C THR A 96 18.89 -14.68 -9.02
N ASN A 97 18.03 -15.49 -8.37
CA ASN A 97 17.86 -16.89 -8.73
C ASN A 97 16.82 -17.05 -9.86
N LYS A 98 17.30 -17.42 -11.06
CA LYS A 98 16.47 -17.58 -12.26
C LYS A 98 15.32 -18.59 -12.11
N ALA A 99 15.54 -19.72 -11.42
CA ALA A 99 14.50 -20.72 -11.21
C ALA A 99 13.38 -20.18 -10.30
N ARG A 100 13.74 -19.40 -9.27
CA ARG A 100 12.75 -18.72 -8.41
C ARG A 100 11.96 -17.68 -9.18
N LEU A 101 12.62 -16.86 -10.00
CA LEU A 101 11.93 -15.86 -10.83
C LEU A 101 10.93 -16.52 -11.81
N GLN A 102 11.29 -17.65 -12.42
CA GLN A 102 10.38 -18.41 -13.28
C GLN A 102 9.18 -18.95 -12.50
N HIS A 103 9.40 -19.44 -11.28
CA HIS A 103 8.33 -19.88 -10.39
C HIS A 103 7.38 -18.73 -10.05
N PHE A 104 7.90 -17.58 -9.60
CA PHE A 104 7.07 -16.40 -9.30
C PHE A 104 6.30 -15.89 -10.53
N ALA A 105 6.91 -15.92 -11.71
CA ALA A 105 6.22 -15.58 -12.95
C ALA A 105 5.03 -16.51 -13.25
N ALA A 106 5.19 -17.81 -13.00
CA ALA A 106 4.12 -18.79 -13.15
C ALA A 106 3.00 -18.57 -12.12
N GLU A 107 3.34 -18.29 -10.86
CA GLU A 107 2.37 -17.99 -9.80
C GLU A 107 1.59 -16.70 -10.09
N SER A 108 2.28 -15.65 -10.52
CA SER A 108 1.65 -14.39 -10.95
C SER A 108 0.67 -14.61 -12.11
N LEU A 109 1.03 -15.45 -13.08
CA LEU A 109 0.13 -15.78 -14.18
C LEU A 109 -1.10 -16.57 -13.69
N ALA A 110 -0.91 -17.53 -12.79
CA ALA A 110 -2.00 -18.30 -12.18
C ALA A 110 -2.91 -17.41 -11.30
N PHE A 111 -2.36 -16.38 -10.67
CA PHE A 111 -3.14 -15.36 -9.97
C PHE A 111 -4.02 -14.58 -10.95
N VAL A 112 -3.46 -14.05 -12.04
CA VAL A 112 -4.23 -13.31 -13.08
C VAL A 112 -5.38 -14.16 -13.64
N GLN A 113 -5.14 -15.45 -13.85
CA GLN A 113 -6.17 -16.39 -14.35
C GLN A 113 -7.35 -16.57 -13.39
N ARG A 114 -7.13 -16.47 -12.08
CA ARG A 114 -8.13 -16.76 -11.04
C ARG A 114 -8.78 -15.50 -10.47
N ASN A 115 -8.07 -14.37 -10.48
CA ASN A 115 -8.54 -13.11 -9.91
C ASN A 115 -9.84 -12.64 -10.59
N ALA A 116 -10.78 -12.13 -9.80
CA ALA A 116 -12.10 -11.73 -10.27
C ALA A 116 -12.06 -10.43 -11.10
N GLU A 117 -11.20 -9.48 -10.74
CA GLU A 117 -11.01 -8.21 -11.45
C GLU A 117 -10.50 -8.48 -12.88
N CYS A 118 -9.53 -9.37 -13.03
CA CYS A 118 -8.99 -9.80 -14.32
C CYS A 118 -10.02 -10.52 -15.23
N ARG A 119 -11.12 -11.04 -14.67
CA ARG A 119 -12.19 -11.73 -15.41
C ARG A 119 -13.37 -10.82 -15.77
N SER A 120 -13.54 -9.73 -15.03
CA SER A 120 -14.70 -8.84 -15.11
C SER A 120 -14.38 -7.53 -15.85
N ARG A 121 -13.13 -7.05 -15.80
CA ARG A 121 -12.73 -5.76 -16.35
C ARG A 121 -11.53 -5.89 -17.27
N LEU A 122 -11.49 -5.11 -18.35
CA LEU A 122 -10.29 -4.96 -19.15
C LEU A 122 -9.30 -4.05 -18.42
N LEU A 123 -8.13 -4.59 -18.08
CA LEU A 123 -7.11 -3.87 -17.32
C LEU A 123 -5.98 -3.43 -18.25
N ASN A 124 -5.52 -2.19 -18.08
CA ASN A 124 -4.34 -1.73 -18.80
C ASN A 124 -3.04 -2.25 -18.14
N SER A 125 -1.90 -2.07 -18.81
CA SER A 125 -0.61 -2.58 -18.31
C SER A 125 -0.22 -2.02 -16.93
N LYS A 126 -0.60 -0.78 -16.60
CA LYS A 126 -0.30 -0.16 -15.31
C LYS A 126 -1.12 -0.78 -14.18
N GLN A 127 -2.42 -0.96 -14.42
CA GLN A 127 -3.34 -1.63 -13.47
C GLN A 127 -2.92 -3.08 -13.23
N LEU A 128 -2.59 -3.82 -14.30
CA LEU A 128 -2.06 -5.18 -14.17
C LEU A 128 -0.73 -5.20 -13.41
N ARG A 129 0.17 -4.24 -13.67
CA ARG A 129 1.45 -4.15 -12.96
C ARG A 129 1.24 -3.95 -11.47
N PHE A 130 0.35 -3.03 -11.09
CA PHE A 130 0.05 -2.75 -9.69
C PHE A 130 -0.52 -4.00 -9.00
N LEU A 131 -1.56 -4.60 -9.56
CA LEU A 131 -2.22 -5.78 -8.99
C LEU A 131 -1.26 -6.98 -8.82
N ILE A 132 -0.46 -7.26 -9.86
CA ILE A 132 0.48 -8.39 -9.86
C ILE A 132 1.65 -8.15 -8.89
N MET A 133 2.23 -6.94 -8.90
CA MET A 133 3.32 -6.59 -7.99
C MET A 133 2.85 -6.63 -6.53
N LEU A 134 1.67 -6.08 -6.24
CA LEU A 134 1.10 -6.09 -4.90
C LEU A 134 0.88 -7.54 -4.42
N GLN A 135 0.27 -8.39 -5.24
CA GLN A 135 0.10 -9.81 -4.91
C GLN A 135 1.45 -10.49 -4.63
N HIS A 136 2.46 -10.25 -5.46
CA HIS A 136 3.80 -10.84 -5.28
C HIS A 136 4.42 -10.43 -3.95
N LEU A 137 4.39 -9.14 -3.61
CA LEU A 137 4.96 -8.61 -2.36
C LEU A 137 4.23 -9.18 -1.14
N LEU A 138 2.90 -9.26 -1.18
CA LEU A 138 2.10 -9.83 -0.09
C LEU A 138 2.35 -11.33 0.11
N SER A 139 2.46 -12.08 -0.98
CA SER A 139 2.83 -13.50 -0.92
C SER A 139 4.20 -13.69 -0.30
N GLU A 140 5.15 -12.82 -0.62
CA GLU A 140 6.51 -12.86 -0.05
C GLU A 140 6.53 -12.53 1.44
N ASP A 141 5.79 -11.52 1.89
CA ASP A 141 5.65 -11.16 3.31
C ASP A 141 5.01 -12.31 4.11
N CYS A 142 3.91 -12.86 3.62
CA CYS A 142 3.24 -14.00 4.26
C CYS A 142 4.15 -15.23 4.33
N SER A 143 4.93 -15.46 3.27
CA SER A 143 5.90 -16.55 3.22
C SER A 143 7.06 -16.32 4.18
N ASP A 144 7.48 -15.06 4.41
CA ASP A 144 8.60 -14.75 5.29
C ASP A 144 8.32 -15.12 6.75
N ALA A 145 7.08 -14.93 7.20
CA ALA A 145 6.63 -15.37 8.53
C ALA A 145 6.76 -16.89 8.73
N ASN A 146 6.68 -17.67 7.66
CA ASN A 146 6.84 -19.12 7.68
C ASN A 146 8.31 -19.57 7.59
N ARG A 147 9.25 -18.66 7.26
CA ARG A 147 10.67 -19.01 7.10
C ARG A 147 11.38 -19.10 8.46
N PRO A 148 12.37 -20.00 8.59
CA PRO A 148 13.34 -19.96 9.67
C PRO A 148 14.04 -18.60 9.72
N GLU A 149 14.39 -18.14 10.92
CA GLU A 149 14.93 -16.80 11.17
C GLU A 149 16.13 -16.43 10.27
N ALA A 150 17.07 -17.35 10.06
CA ALA A 150 18.24 -17.15 9.21
C ALA A 150 17.90 -16.89 7.72
N LEU A 151 16.71 -17.32 7.27
CA LEU A 151 16.22 -17.18 5.91
C LEU A 151 15.21 -16.04 5.74
N ARG A 152 14.85 -15.35 6.81
CA ARG A 152 13.92 -14.22 6.78
C ARG A 152 14.51 -13.03 6.05
N LYS A 153 13.65 -12.28 5.39
CA LYS A 153 13.96 -11.04 4.65
C LYS A 153 13.62 -9.80 5.46
N HIS A 154 12.77 -9.96 6.47
CA HIS A 154 12.34 -8.88 7.34
C HIS A 154 12.82 -9.14 8.77
N GLN A 155 13.09 -8.06 9.50
CA GLN A 155 13.38 -8.06 10.95
C GLN A 155 12.22 -7.38 11.67
N ASP A 156 11.02 -7.89 11.43
CA ASP A 156 9.83 -7.34 12.06
C ASP A 156 9.83 -7.71 13.54
N THR A 157 9.44 -6.73 14.35
CA THR A 157 9.25 -6.87 15.79
C THR A 157 7.77 -6.92 16.08
N PHE A 158 7.41 -7.69 17.09
CA PHE A 158 6.02 -7.94 17.46
C PHE A 158 5.86 -7.77 18.97
N GLU A 159 4.74 -7.18 19.33
CA GLU A 159 4.29 -6.93 20.70
C GLU A 159 2.77 -7.18 20.77
N GLY A 160 2.13 -6.74 21.84
CA GLY A 160 0.68 -6.76 22.00
C GLY A 160 0.29 -6.86 23.48
N ILE A 161 -1.01 -6.85 23.73
CA ILE A 161 -1.57 -6.83 25.09
C ILE A 161 -1.96 -8.24 25.51
N LEU A 162 -2.68 -8.94 24.64
CA LEU A 162 -3.13 -10.31 24.83
C LEU A 162 -2.14 -11.32 24.24
N THR A 163 -1.34 -10.91 23.25
CA THR A 163 -0.38 -11.72 22.51
C THR A 163 0.90 -10.95 22.20
N ASP A 164 2.00 -11.65 21.86
CA ASP A 164 3.23 -11.03 21.32
C ASP A 164 3.27 -11.16 19.78
N SER A 165 2.17 -10.82 19.11
CA SER A 165 1.95 -11.12 17.68
C SER A 165 1.47 -9.94 16.83
N VAL A 166 1.37 -8.75 17.41
CA VAL A 166 1.00 -7.52 16.72
C VAL A 166 2.24 -6.76 16.28
N SER A 167 2.32 -6.35 15.01
CA SER A 167 3.44 -5.57 14.48
C SER A 167 3.70 -4.32 15.33
N SER A 168 4.93 -4.15 15.83
CA SER A 168 5.28 -2.96 16.63
C SER A 168 5.16 -1.67 15.83
N GLN A 169 5.41 -1.70 14.52
CA GLN A 169 5.21 -0.55 13.64
C GLN A 169 3.73 -0.13 13.57
N LEU A 170 2.80 -1.09 13.60
CA LEU A 170 1.38 -0.77 13.66
C LEU A 170 1.06 -0.02 14.95
N VAL A 171 1.58 -0.47 16.09
CA VAL A 171 1.35 0.17 17.39
C VAL A 171 1.91 1.60 17.38
N GLU A 172 3.17 1.78 16.97
CA GLU A 172 3.85 3.08 16.93
C GLU A 172 3.10 4.12 16.08
N ASP A 173 2.60 3.72 14.91
CA ASP A 173 1.97 4.62 13.94
C ASP A 173 0.44 4.64 13.97
N ALA A 174 -0.20 3.84 14.83
CA ALA A 174 -1.65 3.75 14.92
C ALA A 174 -2.32 5.14 15.02
N HIS A 175 -1.78 6.03 15.83
CA HIS A 175 -2.36 7.36 16.03
C HIS A 175 -2.39 8.27 14.79
N ARG A 176 -1.73 7.87 13.70
CA ARG A 176 -1.68 8.61 12.42
C ARG A 176 -2.73 8.11 11.41
N CYS A 177 -3.41 7.01 11.71
CA CYS A 177 -4.29 6.32 10.77
C CYS A 177 -5.70 6.17 11.36
N GLU A 178 -6.64 5.83 10.49
CA GLU A 178 -8.00 5.45 10.85
C GLU A 178 -8.15 3.93 10.78
N PHE A 179 -8.87 3.35 11.73
CA PHE A 179 -9.12 1.92 11.76
C PHE A 179 -10.61 1.64 11.91
N SER A 180 -11.06 0.58 11.25
CA SER A 180 -12.37 -0.03 11.46
C SER A 180 -12.18 -1.52 11.69
N ILE A 181 -12.45 -2.01 12.89
CA ILE A 181 -12.34 -3.43 13.26
C ILE A 181 -13.74 -3.98 13.51
N ASP A 182 -14.24 -4.78 12.57
CA ASP A 182 -15.57 -5.40 12.62
C ASP A 182 -16.71 -4.39 12.86
N GLY A 183 -16.63 -3.25 12.17
CA GLY A 183 -17.59 -2.15 12.30
C GLY A 183 -17.31 -1.16 13.45
N ASN A 184 -16.34 -1.44 14.33
CA ASN A 184 -15.93 -0.49 15.37
C ASN A 184 -14.84 0.46 14.82
N SER A 185 -15.12 1.76 14.82
CA SER A 185 -14.21 2.77 14.29
C SER A 185 -13.30 3.37 15.36
N PHE A 186 -12.03 3.57 15.01
CA PHE A 186 -10.99 4.17 15.82
C PHE A 186 -10.27 5.25 15.00
N SER A 187 -10.39 6.50 15.42
CA SER A 187 -9.70 7.64 14.79
C SER A 187 -9.33 8.67 15.86
N LEU A 188 -8.06 9.10 15.86
CA LEU A 188 -7.64 10.27 16.63
C LEU A 188 -7.81 11.58 15.85
N GLN A 189 -8.11 11.51 14.54
CA GLN A 189 -8.35 12.70 13.72
C GLN A 189 -9.70 13.37 14.07
N ASP A 190 -10.64 12.58 14.61
CA ASP A 190 -11.98 13.06 15.00
C ASP A 190 -12.01 13.77 16.36
N LEU A 191 -10.89 13.77 17.09
CA LEU A 191 -10.84 14.46 18.38
C LEU A 191 -10.66 15.96 18.17
N PRO A 192 -11.46 16.80 18.84
CA PRO A 192 -11.30 18.24 18.75
C PRO A 192 -9.86 18.62 19.13
N HIS A 193 -9.25 19.51 18.33
CA HIS A 193 -7.97 20.15 18.61
C HIS A 193 -8.10 21.02 19.86
N ILE A 194 -8.15 20.38 21.02
CA ILE A 194 -7.95 21.03 22.29
C ILE A 194 -6.45 21.35 22.34
N ASP A 195 -6.09 22.56 22.77
CA ASP A 195 -4.72 22.95 23.14
C ASP A 195 -4.25 22.14 24.37
N ALA A 196 -4.25 20.82 24.23
CA ALA A 196 -3.83 19.87 25.23
C ALA A 196 -2.30 19.96 25.34
N GLY A 197 -1.81 20.02 26.57
CA GLY A 197 -0.36 19.97 26.83
C GLY A 197 0.26 18.70 26.22
N LEU A 198 1.57 18.74 25.94
CA LEU A 198 2.29 17.63 25.32
C LEU A 198 2.06 16.28 26.03
N GLU A 199 1.99 16.29 27.35
CA GLU A 199 1.77 15.07 28.16
C GLU A 199 0.35 14.53 28.06
N GLU A 200 -0.66 15.40 27.99
CA GLU A 200 -2.04 14.97 27.78
C GLU A 200 -2.21 14.34 26.40
N ARG A 201 -1.59 14.92 25.36
CA ARG A 201 -1.56 14.34 24.02
C ARG A 201 -0.91 12.95 24.02
N LYS A 202 0.23 12.79 24.70
CA LYS A 202 0.90 11.48 24.84
C LYS A 202 -0.01 10.46 25.51
N ASN A 203 -0.65 10.82 26.61
CA ASN A 203 -1.56 9.93 27.34
C ASN A 203 -2.75 9.50 26.46
N ARG A 204 -3.33 10.43 25.70
CA ARG A 204 -4.41 10.11 24.74
C ARG A 204 -3.95 9.16 23.64
N ILE A 205 -2.74 9.35 23.10
CA ILE A 205 -2.15 8.44 22.10
C ILE A 205 -1.99 7.03 22.68
N VAL A 206 -1.44 6.91 23.90
CA VAL A 206 -1.25 5.61 24.56
C VAL A 206 -2.58 4.93 24.86
N GLN A 207 -3.58 5.68 25.33
CA GLN A 207 -4.92 5.16 25.56
C GLN A 207 -5.54 4.64 24.25
N PHE A 208 -5.49 5.43 23.19
CA PHE A 208 -5.98 5.05 21.86
C PHE A 208 -5.30 3.79 21.34
N GLN A 209 -3.96 3.74 21.42
CA GLN A 209 -3.20 2.55 21.05
C GLN A 209 -3.67 1.33 21.85
N THR A 210 -3.83 1.48 23.16
CA THR A 210 -4.25 0.36 24.02
C THR A 210 -5.64 -0.16 23.62
N GLU A 211 -6.61 0.74 23.44
CA GLU A 211 -7.99 0.39 23.06
C GLU A 211 -8.05 -0.28 21.68
N LEU A 212 -7.35 0.28 20.68
CA LEU A 212 -7.28 -0.27 19.33
C LEU A 212 -6.65 -1.67 19.33
N ILE A 213 -5.48 -1.82 19.95
CA ILE A 213 -4.73 -3.09 19.93
C ILE A 213 -5.51 -4.18 20.67
N GLN A 214 -6.13 -3.86 21.80
CA GLN A 214 -6.96 -4.82 22.52
C GLN A 214 -8.18 -5.27 21.69
N ALA A 215 -8.85 -4.35 21.00
CA ALA A 215 -9.97 -4.67 20.12
C ALA A 215 -9.54 -5.54 18.92
N LEU A 216 -8.42 -5.19 18.28
CA LEU A 216 -7.82 -5.93 17.18
C LEU A 216 -7.44 -7.36 17.57
N GLU A 217 -6.73 -7.53 18.70
CA GLU A 217 -6.34 -8.84 19.19
C GLU A 217 -7.55 -9.69 19.55
N THR A 218 -8.54 -9.13 20.24
CA THR A 218 -9.78 -9.84 20.59
C THR A 218 -10.51 -10.33 19.35
N PHE A 219 -10.65 -9.48 18.33
CA PHE A 219 -11.27 -9.84 17.06
C PHE A 219 -10.52 -10.97 16.34
N LEU A 220 -9.20 -10.84 16.19
CA LEU A 220 -8.36 -11.83 15.51
C LEU A 220 -8.31 -13.17 16.25
N LEU A 221 -8.19 -13.15 17.58
CA LEU A 221 -8.24 -14.36 18.42
C LEU A 221 -9.60 -15.05 18.30
N GLY A 222 -10.69 -14.28 18.27
CA GLY A 222 -12.04 -14.80 18.02
C GLY A 222 -12.15 -15.51 16.67
N PHE A 223 -11.61 -14.91 15.60
CA PHE A 223 -11.52 -15.55 14.29
C PHE A 223 -10.68 -16.83 14.33
N CYS A 224 -9.48 -16.78 14.92
CA CYS A 224 -8.59 -17.94 15.02
C CYS A 224 -9.22 -19.12 15.76
N SER A 225 -9.93 -18.84 16.85
CA SER A 225 -10.65 -19.84 17.63
C SER A 225 -11.75 -20.52 16.82
N ARG A 226 -12.58 -19.74 16.09
CA ARG A 226 -13.63 -20.29 15.21
C ARG A 226 -13.06 -21.13 14.07
N ARG A 227 -11.87 -20.78 13.57
CA ARG A 227 -11.15 -21.52 12.54
C ARG A 227 -10.37 -22.72 13.08
N GLY A 228 -10.31 -22.90 14.40
CA GLY A 228 -9.57 -23.99 15.03
C GLY A 228 -8.06 -23.93 14.77
N LEU A 229 -7.49 -22.72 14.63
CA LEU A 229 -6.07 -22.55 14.37
C LEU A 229 -5.23 -22.98 15.57
N SER A 230 -4.10 -23.63 15.30
CA SER A 230 -3.08 -23.89 16.33
C SER A 230 -2.53 -22.59 16.92
N ALA A 231 -1.80 -22.67 18.04
CA ALA A 231 -1.11 -21.50 18.60
C ALA A 231 -0.10 -20.89 17.60
N GLY A 232 0.60 -21.73 16.85
CA GLY A 232 1.52 -21.30 15.80
C GLY A 232 0.81 -20.63 14.63
N GLY A 233 -0.31 -21.21 14.18
CA GLY A 233 -1.13 -20.65 13.10
C GLY A 233 -1.78 -19.33 13.49
N THR A 234 -2.25 -19.23 14.73
CA THR A 234 -2.79 -17.99 15.33
C THR A 234 -1.73 -16.89 15.31
N LYS A 235 -0.53 -17.18 15.82
CA LYS A 235 0.59 -16.22 15.80
C LYS A 235 0.91 -15.77 14.38
N ARG A 236 1.07 -16.70 13.44
CA ARG A 236 1.38 -16.37 12.03
C ARG A 236 0.30 -15.52 11.37
N LEU A 237 -0.99 -15.81 11.63
CA LEU A 237 -2.09 -15.03 11.06
C LEU A 237 -2.08 -13.61 11.61
N MET A 238 -1.96 -13.45 12.92
CA MET A 238 -1.92 -12.13 13.55
C MET A 238 -0.73 -11.31 13.06
N GLN A 239 0.45 -11.91 12.95
CA GLN A 239 1.63 -11.26 12.40
C GLN A 239 1.41 -10.84 10.95
N ALA A 240 0.90 -11.74 10.09
CA ALA A 240 0.65 -11.44 8.69
C ALA A 240 -0.35 -10.28 8.52
N VAL A 241 -1.47 -10.31 9.23
CA VAL A 241 -2.51 -9.26 9.14
C VAL A 241 -1.97 -7.93 9.67
N THR A 242 -1.37 -7.92 10.85
CA THR A 242 -0.90 -6.69 11.50
C THR A 242 0.29 -6.05 10.78
N THR A 243 1.15 -6.85 10.14
CA THR A 243 2.18 -6.33 9.23
C THR A 243 1.54 -5.60 8.04
N GLN A 244 0.49 -6.14 7.42
CA GLN A 244 -0.19 -5.44 6.32
C GLN A 244 -1.02 -4.24 6.78
N MET A 245 -1.42 -4.19 8.05
CA MET A 245 -2.02 -3.00 8.67
C MET A 245 -0.98 -1.95 9.10
N SER A 246 0.32 -2.21 8.97
CA SER A 246 1.38 -1.27 9.32
C SER A 246 1.89 -0.48 8.12
N GLN A 247 2.93 0.35 8.31
CA GLN A 247 3.65 0.99 7.22
C GLN A 247 4.18 0.00 6.18
N ALA A 248 4.48 -1.25 6.56
CA ALA A 248 4.92 -2.27 5.62
C ALA A 248 3.87 -2.55 4.54
N GLY A 249 2.59 -2.64 4.91
CA GLY A 249 1.50 -2.84 3.94
C GLY A 249 1.31 -1.65 3.00
N VAL A 250 1.40 -0.42 3.52
CA VAL A 250 1.36 0.81 2.70
C VAL A 250 2.57 0.86 1.76
N ALA A 251 3.75 0.47 2.24
CA ALA A 251 4.95 0.40 1.41
C ALA A 251 4.82 -0.62 0.26
N ASN A 252 4.11 -1.73 0.46
CA ASN A 252 3.81 -2.68 -0.61
C ASN A 252 2.86 -2.10 -1.66
N ILE A 253 1.83 -1.37 -1.22
CA ILE A 253 0.93 -0.62 -2.10
C ILE A 253 1.74 0.40 -2.91
N ASP A 254 2.57 1.22 -2.25
CA ASP A 254 3.41 2.21 -2.90
C ASP A 254 4.34 1.58 -3.94
N ARG A 255 5.03 0.48 -3.62
CA ARG A 255 5.99 -0.17 -4.54
C ARG A 255 5.38 -0.65 -5.85
N GLY A 256 4.11 -1.06 -5.84
CA GLY A 256 3.39 -1.49 -7.04
C GLY A 256 2.74 -0.35 -7.83
N SER A 257 2.52 0.79 -7.18
CA SER A 257 1.63 1.87 -7.62
C SER A 257 2.34 2.90 -8.51
N GLN A 258 1.58 3.49 -9.43
CA GLN A 258 1.92 4.67 -10.22
C GLN A 258 1.93 5.94 -9.38
N ALA A 259 1.08 6.06 -8.35
CA ALA A 259 1.15 7.20 -7.42
C ALA A 259 2.54 7.35 -6.80
N SER A 260 3.27 6.25 -6.59
CA SER A 260 4.66 6.28 -6.09
C SER A 260 5.66 6.93 -7.05
N ARG A 261 5.29 7.16 -8.32
CA ARG A 261 6.07 7.95 -9.29
C ARG A 261 6.22 9.40 -8.83
N TYR A 262 5.25 9.92 -8.08
CA TYR A 262 5.19 11.31 -7.69
C TYR A 262 5.68 11.48 -6.24
N PHE A 263 6.62 12.40 -6.04
CA PHE A 263 6.90 12.95 -4.71
C PHE A 263 6.16 14.28 -4.58
N VAL A 264 5.35 14.45 -3.55
CA VAL A 264 4.54 15.65 -3.35
C VAL A 264 5.11 16.52 -2.24
N GLY A 265 4.97 17.84 -2.39
CA GLY A 265 5.37 18.81 -1.37
C GLY A 265 4.53 18.66 -0.10
N SER A 266 5.14 18.89 1.06
CA SER A 266 4.46 18.77 2.36
C SER A 266 3.59 19.98 2.72
N GLN A 267 3.79 21.12 2.06
CA GLN A 267 3.01 22.32 2.31
C GLN A 267 1.57 22.11 1.82
N GLY A 268 0.62 22.14 2.75
CA GLY A 268 -0.81 21.91 2.47
C GLY A 268 -1.17 20.45 2.22
N LEU A 269 -0.22 19.51 2.34
CA LEU A 269 -0.46 18.09 2.17
C LEU A 269 -1.37 17.56 3.28
N ASP A 270 -2.51 17.03 2.88
CA ASP A 270 -3.33 16.18 3.72
C ASP A 270 -3.15 14.72 3.28
N GLN A 271 -2.72 13.88 4.21
CA GLN A 271 -2.53 12.46 4.00
C GLN A 271 -3.42 11.66 4.94
N ARG A 272 -4.31 10.87 4.35
CA ARG A 272 -5.22 9.98 5.05
C ARG A 272 -4.89 8.53 4.75
N THR A 273 -4.65 7.76 5.81
CA THR A 273 -4.48 6.30 5.73
C THR A 273 -5.55 5.64 6.56
N ALA A 274 -6.33 4.74 5.96
CA ALA A 274 -7.41 4.03 6.62
C ALA A 274 -7.32 2.51 6.40
N TYR A 275 -7.61 1.77 7.46
CA TYR A 275 -7.65 0.30 7.45
C TYR A 275 -9.03 -0.18 7.89
N ASN A 276 -9.61 -1.12 7.14
CA ASN A 276 -10.85 -1.78 7.53
C ASN A 276 -10.63 -3.29 7.55
N LEU A 277 -10.71 -3.88 8.75
CA LEU A 277 -10.59 -5.31 8.97
C LEU A 277 -11.94 -5.89 9.37
N SER A 278 -12.39 -6.89 8.64
CA SER A 278 -13.67 -7.59 8.88
C SER A 278 -13.57 -9.06 8.45
N THR A 279 -14.64 -9.82 8.66
CA THR A 279 -14.75 -11.18 8.10
C THR A 279 -15.53 -11.16 6.79
N MET A 280 -15.25 -12.15 5.94
CA MET A 280 -16.02 -12.39 4.72
C MET A 280 -16.16 -13.88 4.45
N MET A 281 -17.17 -14.25 3.65
CA MET A 281 -17.30 -15.61 3.15
C MET A 281 -16.48 -15.78 1.87
N SER A 282 -15.60 -16.77 1.86
CA SER A 282 -14.87 -17.24 0.68
C SER A 282 -15.34 -18.64 0.28
N PRO A 283 -15.01 -19.11 -0.93
CA PRO A 283 -15.25 -20.51 -1.32
C PRO A 283 -14.62 -21.54 -0.36
N SER A 284 -13.59 -21.14 0.39
CA SER A 284 -12.88 -21.98 1.38
C SER A 284 -13.40 -21.79 2.82
N GLY A 285 -14.51 -21.08 2.99
CA GLY A 285 -15.13 -20.74 4.27
C GLY A 285 -14.86 -19.30 4.71
N GLU A 286 -15.07 -19.04 6.00
CA GLU A 286 -14.80 -17.74 6.64
C GLU A 286 -13.32 -17.33 6.44
N ALA A 287 -13.11 -16.11 5.98
CA ALA A 287 -11.81 -15.49 5.72
C ALA A 287 -11.77 -14.08 6.31
N LEU A 288 -10.57 -13.53 6.50
CA LEU A 288 -10.41 -12.14 6.92
C LEU A 288 -10.27 -11.25 5.69
N LYS A 289 -11.02 -10.15 5.67
CA LYS A 289 -10.94 -9.10 4.67
C LYS A 289 -10.25 -7.89 5.28
N LEU A 290 -9.16 -7.44 4.68
CA LEU A 290 -8.49 -6.19 5.03
C LEU A 290 -8.52 -5.25 3.84
N SER A 291 -9.23 -4.13 3.96
CA SER A 291 -9.14 -3.03 3.01
C SER A 291 -8.15 -1.98 3.51
N ILE A 292 -7.26 -1.53 2.64
CA ILE A 292 -6.26 -0.50 2.92
C ILE A 292 -6.49 0.65 1.94
N LEU A 293 -6.57 1.88 2.46
CA LEU A 293 -6.73 3.11 1.70
C LEU A 293 -5.62 4.08 2.07
N CYS A 294 -5.00 4.68 1.08
CA CYS A 294 -4.04 5.77 1.22
C CYS A 294 -4.41 6.88 0.24
N MET A 295 -4.65 8.09 0.74
CA MET A 295 -4.98 9.25 -0.07
C MET A 295 -4.10 10.42 0.31
N ARG A 296 -3.56 11.12 -0.69
CA ARG A 296 -2.80 12.37 -0.53
C ARG A 296 -3.49 13.45 -1.35
N THR A 297 -3.81 14.58 -0.72
CA THR A 297 -4.49 15.74 -1.34
C THR A 297 -3.88 17.05 -0.84
N GLY A 298 -4.32 18.19 -1.39
CA GLY A 298 -3.97 19.52 -0.89
C GLY A 298 -2.55 19.99 -1.20
N PHE A 299 -1.68 19.10 -1.69
CA PHE A 299 -0.36 19.45 -2.16
C PHE A 299 -0.43 20.33 -3.42
N THR A 300 0.47 21.31 -3.51
CA THR A 300 0.55 22.24 -4.65
C THR A 300 1.85 22.08 -5.43
N GLN A 301 2.71 21.16 -5.02
CA GLN A 301 3.99 20.88 -5.67
C GLN A 301 4.23 19.38 -5.81
N TYR A 302 4.87 18.98 -6.89
CA TYR A 302 5.25 17.58 -7.13
C TYR A 302 6.55 17.43 -7.93
N LEU A 303 7.17 16.26 -7.82
CA LEU A 303 8.30 15.81 -8.63
C LEU A 303 7.97 14.44 -9.23
N ASP A 304 8.25 14.28 -10.52
CA ASP A 304 8.06 13.02 -11.24
C ASP A 304 9.38 12.23 -11.34
N LYS A 305 9.42 11.03 -10.76
CA LYS A 305 10.59 10.12 -10.80
C LYS A 305 11.08 9.81 -12.20
N ASP A 306 10.18 9.61 -13.17
CA ASP A 306 10.58 9.22 -14.52
C ASP A 306 11.23 10.40 -15.26
N GLU A 307 10.86 11.63 -14.91
CA GLU A 307 11.48 12.83 -15.47
C GLU A 307 12.80 13.15 -14.78
N LEU A 308 12.91 12.92 -13.47
CA LEU A 308 14.16 13.02 -12.73
C LEU A 308 15.25 12.12 -13.31
N LEU A 309 14.88 10.92 -13.77
CA LEU A 309 15.82 9.97 -14.37
C LEU A 309 16.24 10.35 -15.81
N LYS A 310 15.44 11.17 -16.50
CA LYS A 310 15.68 11.55 -17.91
C LYS A 310 16.52 12.82 -18.07
N LEU A 311 16.46 13.73 -17.11
CA LEU A 311 17.12 15.03 -17.21
C LEU A 311 18.29 15.08 -16.23
N ALA A 312 19.52 15.13 -16.75
CA ALA A 312 20.77 15.18 -15.98
C ALA A 312 21.02 16.58 -15.36
N GLY A 313 20.05 17.13 -14.62
CA GLY A 313 20.13 18.45 -14.00
C GLY A 313 19.25 18.61 -12.75
N VAL A 314 19.41 19.73 -12.04
CA VAL A 314 18.59 20.08 -10.86
C VAL A 314 17.17 20.40 -11.35
N GLN A 315 16.23 19.50 -11.09
CA GLN A 315 14.81 19.77 -11.31
C GLN A 315 14.19 20.38 -10.06
N TYR A 316 13.50 21.49 -10.26
CA TYR A 316 12.68 22.11 -9.23
C TYR A 316 11.30 21.42 -9.18
N PRO A 317 10.66 21.34 -7.99
CA PRO A 317 9.29 20.88 -7.87
C PRO A 317 8.37 21.66 -8.83
N ARG A 318 7.55 20.94 -9.60
CA ARG A 318 6.52 21.52 -10.46
C ARG A 318 5.32 21.91 -9.63
N ARG A 319 4.64 23.00 -10.02
CA ARG A 319 3.39 23.42 -9.39
C ARG A 319 2.21 22.61 -9.94
N CYS A 320 1.23 22.36 -9.09
CA CYS A 320 -0.03 21.73 -9.44
C CYS A 320 -1.18 22.39 -8.67
N LYS A 321 -2.41 22.23 -9.17
CA LYS A 321 -3.62 22.74 -8.53
C LYS A 321 -3.94 21.93 -7.27
N PRO A 322 -4.53 22.53 -6.22
CA PRO A 322 -4.88 21.85 -4.96
C PRO A 322 -5.85 20.66 -5.12
N GLU A 323 -6.60 20.61 -6.21
CA GLU A 323 -7.47 19.48 -6.60
C GLU A 323 -6.69 18.22 -7.06
N SER A 324 -5.37 18.31 -7.18
CA SER A 324 -4.51 17.16 -7.45
C SER A 324 -4.57 16.17 -6.30
N TYR A 325 -4.58 14.89 -6.62
CA TYR A 325 -4.61 13.83 -5.62
C TYR A 325 -3.87 12.58 -6.07
N LEU A 326 -3.40 11.84 -5.08
CA LEU A 326 -2.90 10.49 -5.23
C LEU A 326 -3.79 9.58 -4.38
N TYR A 327 -4.35 8.55 -4.99
CA TYR A 327 -5.27 7.63 -4.34
C TYR A 327 -4.86 6.19 -4.61
N GLN A 328 -4.69 5.44 -3.53
CA GLN A 328 -4.34 4.03 -3.58
C GLN A 328 -5.26 3.25 -2.67
N TYR A 329 -5.75 2.12 -3.16
CA TYR A 329 -6.65 1.26 -2.45
C TYR A 329 -6.37 -0.20 -2.79
N ALA A 330 -6.48 -1.07 -1.80
CA ALA A 330 -6.42 -2.52 -2.00
C ALA A 330 -7.31 -3.26 -1.02
N THR A 331 -7.99 -4.29 -1.50
CA THR A 331 -8.69 -5.27 -0.66
C THR A 331 -7.90 -6.58 -0.65
N LEU A 332 -7.50 -7.00 0.54
CA LEU A 332 -6.76 -8.22 0.81
C LEU A 332 -7.67 -9.25 1.47
N CYS A 333 -7.47 -10.51 1.13
CA CYS A 333 -8.16 -11.64 1.75
C CYS A 333 -7.14 -12.61 2.33
N PHE A 334 -7.19 -12.79 3.65
CA PHE A 334 -6.37 -13.76 4.37
C PHE A 334 -7.18 -15.02 4.63
N PHE A 335 -6.56 -16.16 4.33
CA PHE A 335 -7.16 -17.46 4.56
C PHE A 335 -6.11 -18.49 4.97
N VAL A 336 -6.60 -19.51 5.68
CA VAL A 336 -5.79 -20.61 6.19
C VAL A 336 -5.59 -21.62 5.06
N GLY A 337 -4.34 -21.90 4.71
CA GLY A 337 -3.96 -22.89 3.72
C GLY A 337 -3.68 -24.27 4.32
N ALA A 338 -2.97 -25.10 3.56
CA ALA A 338 -2.52 -26.41 4.02
C ALA A 338 -1.54 -26.28 5.21
N GLN A 339 -1.47 -27.31 6.04
CA GLN A 339 -0.44 -27.40 7.07
C GLN A 339 0.93 -27.62 6.45
N VAL A 340 1.90 -26.82 6.88
CA VAL A 340 3.32 -26.89 6.53
C VAL A 340 4.09 -27.00 7.84
N ASP A 341 4.86 -28.08 8.00
CA ASP A 341 5.65 -28.37 9.21
C ASP A 341 4.80 -28.36 10.51
N ASN A 342 3.65 -29.07 10.50
CA ASN A 342 2.69 -29.16 11.61
C ASN A 342 2.05 -27.82 12.04
N CYS A 343 2.11 -26.80 11.20
CA CYS A 343 1.50 -25.50 11.46
C CYS A 343 0.80 -24.99 10.21
N GLU A 344 -0.34 -24.34 10.37
CA GLU A 344 -1.12 -23.86 9.24
C GLU A 344 -0.35 -22.79 8.45
N SER A 345 -0.35 -22.88 7.12
CA SER A 345 0.13 -21.79 6.27
C SER A 345 -0.91 -20.69 6.22
N ILE A 346 -0.44 -19.44 6.27
CA ILE A 346 -1.28 -18.26 6.11
C ILE A 346 -1.05 -17.72 4.72
N ASN A 347 -2.12 -17.58 3.94
CA ASN A 347 -2.07 -17.06 2.58
C ASN A 347 -2.84 -15.75 2.51
N CYS A 348 -2.38 -14.86 1.64
CA CYS A 348 -3.02 -13.58 1.35
C CYS A 348 -3.22 -13.45 -0.16
N THR A 349 -4.43 -13.09 -0.58
CA THR A 349 -4.74 -12.79 -1.98
C THR A 349 -5.30 -11.39 -2.12
N VAL A 350 -4.88 -10.66 -3.15
CA VAL A 350 -5.50 -9.38 -3.53
C VAL A 350 -6.81 -9.69 -4.23
N LEU A 351 -7.91 -9.15 -3.72
CA LEU A 351 -9.23 -9.27 -4.33
C LEU A 351 -9.41 -8.23 -5.43
N ASP A 352 -9.10 -6.98 -5.10
CA ASP A 352 -9.16 -5.81 -5.97
C ASP A 352 -8.12 -4.78 -5.52
N ALA A 353 -7.70 -3.93 -6.46
CA ALA A 353 -6.83 -2.82 -6.16
C ALA A 353 -7.05 -1.65 -7.13
N LEU A 354 -6.98 -0.43 -6.61
CA LEU A 354 -7.07 0.80 -7.39
C LEU A 354 -5.86 1.70 -7.09
N ASP A 355 -5.32 2.26 -8.16
CA ASP A 355 -4.18 3.17 -8.12
C ASP A 355 -4.45 4.29 -9.11
N GLU A 356 -4.66 5.47 -8.58
CA GLU A 356 -5.04 6.67 -9.30
C GLU A 356 -4.14 7.82 -8.91
N ALA A 357 -3.62 8.51 -9.93
CA ALA A 357 -2.81 9.70 -9.76
C ALA A 357 -3.37 10.77 -10.68
N ASN A 358 -4.01 11.77 -10.10
CA ASN A 358 -4.51 12.93 -10.80
C ASN A 358 -3.64 14.13 -10.45
N ILE A 359 -2.77 14.52 -11.38
CA ILE A 359 -1.95 15.72 -11.25
C ILE A 359 -2.49 16.73 -12.24
N SER A 360 -3.09 17.81 -11.74
CA SER A 360 -3.51 18.96 -12.53
C SER A 360 -2.38 20.00 -12.51
N PRO A 361 -1.53 20.10 -13.55
CA PRO A 361 -0.44 21.08 -13.55
C PRO A 361 -1.02 22.49 -13.42
N ALA A 362 -0.35 23.33 -12.62
CA ALA A 362 -0.63 24.76 -12.65
C ALA A 362 0.08 25.34 -13.87
N LEU A 363 -0.63 26.12 -14.69
CA LEU A 363 0.00 26.89 -15.77
C LEU A 363 1.04 27.83 -15.15
N ALA A 364 2.12 28.08 -15.86
CA ALA A 364 3.00 29.18 -15.49
C ALA A 364 2.19 30.49 -15.55
N GLU A 365 2.40 31.40 -14.59
CA GLU A 365 1.73 32.71 -14.57
C GLU A 365 1.88 33.45 -15.91
N ASP A 366 2.96 33.17 -16.67
CA ASP A 366 3.23 33.73 -18.01
C ASP A 366 2.36 33.11 -19.14
N GLU A 367 1.83 31.89 -18.99
CA GLU A 367 0.96 31.26 -19.99
C GLU A 367 -0.51 31.64 -19.80
N GLU A 368 -0.91 31.98 -18.57
CA GLU A 368 -2.26 32.46 -18.26
C GLU A 368 -2.51 33.85 -18.87
N GLU A 369 -1.48 34.73 -18.87
CA GLU A 369 -1.52 36.03 -19.56
C GLU A 369 -1.62 35.89 -21.08
N VAL A 370 -0.88 34.96 -21.69
CA VAL A 370 -0.92 34.73 -23.15
C VAL A 370 -2.27 34.16 -23.58
N ILE A 371 -2.86 33.24 -22.83
CA ILE A 371 -4.19 32.68 -23.14
C ILE A 371 -5.28 33.73 -22.93
N LEU A 372 -5.17 34.58 -21.91
CA LEU A 372 -6.12 35.69 -21.69
C LEU A 372 -6.00 36.77 -22.77
N ASP A 373 -4.80 37.06 -23.28
CA ASP A 373 -4.59 38.00 -24.39
C ASP A 373 -5.07 37.42 -25.74
N GLU A 374 -4.87 36.13 -26.01
CA GLU A 374 -5.43 35.47 -27.19
C GLU A 374 -6.96 35.41 -27.15
N ALA A 375 -7.56 35.15 -25.98
CA ALA A 375 -9.00 35.18 -25.79
C ALA A 375 -9.58 36.60 -25.95
N ARG A 376 -8.84 37.64 -25.55
CA ARG A 376 -9.22 39.05 -25.76
C ARG A 376 -9.13 39.46 -27.23
N GLN A 377 -8.15 38.93 -27.98
CA GLN A 377 -7.99 39.20 -29.41
C GLN A 377 -9.03 38.51 -30.30
N GLN A 378 -9.71 37.46 -29.83
CA GLN A 378 -10.80 36.79 -30.57
C GLN A 378 -12.19 37.43 -30.38
N VAL A 379 -12.32 38.43 -29.50
CA VAL A 379 -13.59 39.13 -29.21
C VAL A 379 -13.63 40.55 -29.83
N THR A 380 -12.56 40.97 -30.51
CA THR A 380 -12.50 42.15 -31.39
C THR A 380 -12.46 41.73 -32.85
#